data_AF-A0A2B7YPX3-F1
#
_entry.id   AF-A0A2B7YPX3-F1
#
_cell.length_a   1.000
_cell.length_b   1.000
_cell.length_c   1.000
_cell.angle_alpha   90.00
_cell.angle_beta   90.00
_cell.angle_gamma   90.00
#
_symmetry.space_group_name_H-M   'P 1'
#
loop_
_entity.id
_entity.type
_entity.pdbx_description
1 polymer ?
#
loop_
_entity_poly.entity_id
_entity_poly.type
_entity_poly.pdbx_seq_one_letter_code
_entity_poly.pdbx_strand_id
1 'polypeptide(L)'
;MSGETKLKKETQFGRIPFDLYALEHWDYDAPKETDGEQWKQLAKGYLAMPPIDRRPYHAKAGKLKGAKNDGSHPNLVFDKIERVLRPFQTNRERNASELSGPRGPIWVQLCYDKALHYKYAELTYWAEVGSTEGSVDTDMAMDDEELYDLDDDADRLRQKLLERMPGLCDRRRSNYRRNEGRRSRRLDPPDSLKSQSQHMEAFFYFADREAIEQEFVKVMWLDAHGNCLLITKMAPNELTGMRCMFHDGYTMEEAVLDHGIHDSDKDDGDDDDDDEEGSPKQKGKRKADPDPPSEKSSKTRRGINKKSADYKAGYEAGYDAGLKDGVQAMQDTQYDDGGTMMDASAIVAALSCGHFKPSRSAKSDFANDLFLVNPNPPDARVAGALLEELVLSSCSGLICVH
;
A
#
# COMPACT_ATOMS: atom_id res chain seq x y z
N MET A 1 8.86 -16.39 -14.52
CA MET A 1 7.77 -15.97 -15.43
C MET A 1 7.25 -14.62 -14.95
N SER A 2 7.51 -13.52 -15.67
CA SER A 2 6.86 -12.24 -15.38
C SER A 2 5.39 -12.40 -15.74
N GLY A 3 4.52 -12.49 -14.72
CA GLY A 3 3.10 -12.30 -14.96
C GLY A 3 2.92 -10.92 -15.54
N GLU A 4 2.70 -10.82 -16.85
CA GLU A 4 2.15 -9.60 -17.44
C GLU A 4 0.84 -9.33 -16.69
N THR A 5 0.90 -8.47 -15.68
CA THR A 5 -0.24 -7.69 -15.24
C THR A 5 -0.67 -6.92 -16.48
N LYS A 6 -1.59 -7.52 -17.24
CA LYS A 6 -2.25 -6.86 -18.34
C LYS A 6 -3.01 -5.71 -17.71
N LEU A 7 -2.35 -4.54 -17.62
CA LEU A 7 -3.00 -3.25 -17.76
C LEU A 7 -4.13 -3.50 -18.74
N LYS A 8 -5.39 -3.32 -18.32
CA LYS A 8 -6.51 -3.42 -19.25
C LYS A 8 -6.14 -2.48 -20.38
N LYS A 9 -5.78 -3.05 -21.55
CA LYS A 9 -5.14 -2.31 -22.66
C LYS A 9 -5.96 -1.08 -23.08
N GLU A 10 -7.23 -1.06 -22.70
CA GLU A 10 -8.13 0.07 -22.81
C GLU A 10 -8.88 0.23 -21.47
N THR A 11 -8.47 1.18 -20.62
CA THR A 11 -9.31 1.63 -19.52
C THR A 11 -10.62 2.15 -20.08
N GLN A 12 -11.74 1.56 -19.67
CA GLN A 12 -13.04 1.93 -20.21
C GLN A 12 -13.47 3.30 -19.67
N PHE A 13 -13.69 4.25 -20.56
CA PHE A 13 -14.23 5.55 -20.25
C PHE A 13 -15.70 5.46 -19.80
N GLY A 14 -16.09 6.28 -18.82
CA GLY A 14 -17.44 6.29 -18.26
C GLY A 14 -17.66 5.33 -17.09
N ARG A 15 -16.64 4.53 -16.72
CA ARG A 15 -16.72 3.62 -15.56
C ARG A 15 -16.42 4.30 -14.23
N ILE A 16 -15.76 5.45 -14.27
CA ILE A 16 -15.50 6.27 -13.10
C ILE A 16 -16.65 7.29 -13.02
N PRO A 17 -17.32 7.46 -11.87
CA PRO A 17 -18.39 8.44 -11.71
C PRO A 17 -18.00 9.86 -12.16
N PHE A 18 -16.75 10.25 -11.86
CA PHE A 18 -16.21 11.53 -12.28
C PHE A 18 -16.15 11.73 -13.80
N ASP A 19 -15.94 10.67 -14.60
CA ASP A 19 -15.96 10.79 -16.07
C ASP A 19 -17.29 11.37 -16.55
N LEU A 20 -18.39 10.86 -16.00
CA LEU A 20 -19.74 11.25 -16.39
C LEU A 20 -20.06 12.65 -15.89
N TYR A 21 -19.61 13.00 -14.69
CA TYR A 21 -19.73 14.36 -14.17
C TYR A 21 -18.99 15.35 -15.08
N ALA A 22 -17.72 15.09 -15.40
CA ALA A 22 -16.91 15.96 -16.24
C ALA A 22 -17.55 16.13 -17.62
N LEU A 23 -17.95 15.04 -18.28
CA LEU A 23 -18.57 15.11 -19.60
C LEU A 23 -19.92 15.86 -19.63
N GLU A 24 -20.69 15.82 -18.54
CA GLU A 24 -21.97 16.52 -18.42
C GLU A 24 -21.83 18.01 -18.11
N HIS A 25 -20.73 18.42 -17.45
CA HIS A 25 -20.49 19.79 -17.01
C HIS A 25 -19.39 20.51 -17.79
N TRP A 26 -18.84 19.86 -18.81
CA TRP A 26 -17.85 20.45 -19.71
C TRP A 26 -18.49 21.54 -20.58
N ASP A 27 -17.83 22.69 -20.68
CA ASP A 27 -18.21 23.75 -21.62
C ASP A 27 -17.52 23.46 -22.96
N TYR A 28 -18.28 22.87 -23.89
CA TYR A 28 -17.74 22.51 -25.20
C TYR A 28 -17.51 23.72 -26.11
N ASP A 29 -18.11 24.87 -25.80
CA ASP A 29 -17.96 26.11 -26.56
C ASP A 29 -16.72 26.91 -26.13
N ALA A 30 -16.16 26.61 -24.96
CA ALA A 30 -14.92 27.22 -24.48
C ALA A 30 -13.70 26.86 -25.35
N PRO A 31 -12.69 27.75 -25.46
CA PRO A 31 -11.44 27.46 -26.17
C PRO A 31 -10.66 26.31 -25.54
N LYS A 32 -9.99 25.49 -26.37
CA LYS A 32 -9.24 24.30 -25.90
C LYS A 32 -8.10 24.65 -24.95
N GLU A 33 -7.56 25.85 -25.05
CA GLU A 33 -6.50 26.37 -24.19
C GLU A 33 -6.95 26.47 -22.73
N THR A 34 -8.27 26.55 -22.50
CA THR A 34 -8.87 26.62 -21.15
C THR A 34 -9.24 25.25 -20.59
N ASP A 35 -9.10 24.17 -21.38
CA ASP A 35 -9.54 22.81 -21.00
C ASP A 35 -8.88 22.37 -19.67
N GLY A 36 -7.60 22.70 -19.46
CA GLY A 36 -6.89 22.37 -18.22
C GLY A 36 -7.42 23.10 -16.98
N GLU A 37 -7.84 24.35 -17.11
CA GLU A 37 -8.45 25.09 -16.00
C GLU A 37 -9.88 24.60 -15.72
N GLN A 38 -10.63 24.29 -16.78
CA GLN A 38 -11.94 23.69 -16.65
C GLN A 38 -11.89 22.33 -15.93
N TRP A 39 -10.94 21.46 -16.28
CA TRP A 39 -10.74 20.19 -15.58
C TRP A 39 -10.51 20.38 -14.08
N LYS A 40 -9.60 21.30 -13.70
CA LYS A 40 -9.33 21.67 -12.31
C LYS A 40 -10.57 22.12 -11.56
N GLN A 41 -11.36 22.99 -12.18
CA GLN A 41 -12.60 23.50 -11.59
C GLN A 41 -13.64 22.38 -11.41
N LEU A 42 -13.76 21.47 -12.38
CA LEU A 42 -14.65 20.32 -12.30
C LEU A 42 -14.21 19.33 -11.22
N ALA A 43 -12.91 19.00 -11.13
CA ALA A 43 -12.37 18.14 -10.08
C ALA A 43 -12.68 18.71 -8.69
N LYS A 44 -12.41 20.00 -8.49
CA LYS A 44 -12.71 20.72 -7.24
C LYS A 44 -14.21 20.74 -6.95
N GLY A 45 -15.04 21.06 -7.94
CA GLY A 45 -16.49 21.07 -7.82
C GLY A 45 -17.05 19.71 -7.43
N TYR A 46 -16.52 18.64 -8.02
CA TYR A 46 -16.92 17.27 -7.72
C TYR A 46 -16.62 16.86 -6.28
N LEU A 47 -15.41 17.14 -5.81
CA LEU A 47 -14.98 16.84 -4.45
C LEU A 47 -15.70 17.72 -3.40
N ALA A 48 -16.07 18.94 -3.76
CA ALA A 48 -16.89 19.81 -2.90
C ALA A 48 -18.33 19.31 -2.74
N MET A 49 -18.87 18.53 -3.70
CA MET A 49 -20.22 17.98 -3.57
C MET A 49 -20.33 17.01 -2.38
N PRO A 50 -21.46 17.03 -1.65
CA PRO A 50 -21.82 15.96 -0.72
C PRO A 50 -21.81 14.58 -1.40
N PRO A 51 -21.35 13.50 -0.74
CA PRO A 51 -21.32 12.16 -1.33
C PRO A 51 -22.69 11.65 -1.79
N ILE A 52 -23.79 12.15 -1.19
CA ILE A 52 -25.16 11.84 -1.61
C ILE A 52 -25.46 12.36 -3.03
N ASP A 53 -24.92 13.52 -3.39
CA ASP A 53 -25.15 14.19 -4.67
C ASP A 53 -24.29 13.60 -5.79
N ARG A 54 -23.25 12.83 -5.43
CA ARG A 54 -22.45 12.05 -6.39
C ARG A 54 -23.14 10.75 -6.83
N ARG A 55 -24.14 10.27 -6.08
CA ARG A 55 -24.82 8.98 -6.33
C ARG A 55 -25.43 8.82 -7.74
N PRO A 56 -26.01 9.85 -8.37
CA PRO A 56 -26.50 9.73 -9.74
C PRO A 56 -25.39 9.30 -10.72
N TYR A 57 -24.18 9.84 -10.60
CA TYR A 57 -23.04 9.47 -11.45
C TYR A 57 -22.57 8.05 -11.17
N HIS A 58 -22.56 7.61 -9.92
CA HIS A 58 -22.33 6.20 -9.56
C HIS A 58 -23.35 5.26 -10.21
N ALA A 59 -24.63 5.63 -10.18
CA ALA A 59 -25.69 4.82 -10.76
C ALA A 59 -25.53 4.71 -12.29
N LYS A 60 -25.17 5.82 -12.96
CA LYS A 60 -24.89 5.82 -14.40
C LYS A 60 -23.64 4.99 -14.73
N ALA A 61 -22.52 5.21 -14.04
CA ALA A 61 -21.27 4.46 -14.23
C ALA A 61 -21.45 2.96 -13.96
N GLY A 62 -22.25 2.60 -12.95
CA GLY A 62 -22.59 1.20 -12.64
C GLY A 62 -23.38 0.50 -13.75
N LYS A 63 -24.25 1.21 -14.48
CA LYS A 63 -24.98 0.63 -15.63
C LYS A 63 -24.05 0.31 -16.81
N LEU A 64 -22.93 1.02 -16.91
CA LEU A 64 -21.92 0.81 -17.95
C LEU A 64 -20.96 -0.35 -17.60
N LYS A 65 -20.89 -0.77 -16.34
CA LYS A 65 -20.15 -1.96 -15.90
C LYS A 65 -20.89 -3.24 -16.32
N GLY A 66 -20.77 -3.62 -17.60
CA GLY A 66 -21.31 -4.87 -18.14
C GLY A 66 -21.98 -4.72 -19.51
N ALA A 67 -22.33 -3.50 -19.91
CA ALA A 67 -22.72 -3.22 -21.28
C ALA A 67 -21.48 -3.27 -22.19
N LYS A 68 -21.59 -3.92 -23.35
CA LYS A 68 -20.66 -3.63 -24.45
C LYS A 68 -20.86 -2.16 -24.78
N ASN A 69 -19.78 -1.39 -24.84
CA ASN A 69 -19.82 0.04 -25.13
C ASN A 69 -20.30 0.24 -26.57
N ASP A 70 -21.61 0.18 -26.77
CA ASP A 70 -22.31 0.28 -28.05
C ASP A 70 -22.54 1.74 -28.47
N GLY A 71 -21.94 2.69 -27.74
CA GLY A 71 -22.18 4.12 -27.92
C GLY A 71 -23.53 4.59 -27.39
N SER A 72 -24.24 3.78 -26.59
CA SER A 72 -25.56 4.15 -26.05
C SER A 72 -25.55 5.34 -25.11
N HIS A 73 -24.41 5.67 -24.47
CA HIS A 73 -24.32 6.87 -23.64
C HIS A 73 -23.99 8.09 -24.51
N PRO A 74 -24.88 9.09 -24.60
CA PRO A 74 -24.75 10.20 -25.57
C PRO A 74 -23.48 11.04 -25.40
N ASN A 75 -22.89 11.03 -24.21
CA ASN A 75 -21.66 11.76 -23.90
C ASN A 75 -20.37 10.93 -23.99
N LEU A 76 -20.45 9.60 -24.13
CA LEU A 76 -19.27 8.73 -24.28
C LEU A 76 -18.93 8.50 -25.75
N VAL A 77 -18.97 9.58 -26.54
CA VAL A 77 -18.52 9.57 -27.93
C VAL A 77 -17.03 9.89 -28.01
N PHE A 78 -16.35 9.35 -29.03
CA PHE A 78 -14.90 9.42 -29.18
C PHE A 78 -14.35 10.85 -29.04
N ASP A 79 -14.92 11.81 -29.76
CA ASP A 79 -14.43 13.20 -29.77
C ASP A 79 -14.49 13.87 -28.38
N LYS A 80 -15.51 13.53 -27.58
CA LYS A 80 -15.63 14.05 -26.21
C LYS A 80 -14.62 13.38 -25.29
N ILE A 81 -14.37 12.09 -25.44
CA ILE A 81 -13.36 11.36 -24.67
C ILE A 81 -11.96 11.91 -24.94
N GLU A 82 -11.61 12.11 -26.22
CA GLU A 82 -10.30 12.63 -26.63
C GLU A 82 -10.03 14.03 -26.09
N ARG A 83 -11.05 14.88 -26.01
CA ARG A 83 -10.91 16.24 -25.49
C ARG A 83 -10.94 16.30 -23.97
N VAL A 84 -11.92 15.63 -23.35
CA VAL A 84 -12.30 15.89 -21.95
C VAL A 84 -11.62 14.94 -20.97
N LEU A 85 -11.39 13.68 -21.32
CA LEU A 85 -10.95 12.66 -20.35
C LEU A 85 -9.50 12.25 -20.59
N ARG A 86 -9.15 11.92 -21.84
CA ARG A 86 -7.83 11.39 -22.20
C ARG A 86 -6.65 12.32 -21.83
N PRO A 87 -6.74 13.65 -21.96
CA PRO A 87 -5.58 14.51 -21.68
C PRO A 87 -5.23 14.63 -20.19
N PHE A 88 -6.18 14.39 -19.29
CA PHE A 88 -6.03 14.74 -17.87
C PHE A 88 -5.80 13.54 -16.95
N GLN A 89 -6.00 12.32 -17.44
CA GLN A 89 -5.76 11.09 -16.68
C GLN A 89 -5.06 10.03 -17.53
N THR A 90 -3.99 9.46 -17.02
CA THR A 90 -3.36 8.28 -17.63
C THR A 90 -4.23 7.04 -17.44
N ASN A 91 -4.01 6.00 -18.25
CA ASN A 91 -4.70 4.71 -18.05
C ASN A 91 -4.44 4.14 -16.65
N ARG A 92 -3.24 4.35 -16.10
CA ARG A 92 -2.88 3.89 -14.75
C ARG A 92 -3.70 4.62 -13.68
N GLU A 93 -3.80 5.95 -13.77
CA GLU A 93 -4.61 6.77 -12.86
C GLU A 93 -6.10 6.42 -12.93
N ARG A 94 -6.59 6.08 -14.12
CA ARG A 94 -7.98 5.64 -14.32
C ARG A 94 -8.24 4.27 -13.69
N ASN A 95 -7.32 3.31 -13.87
CA ASN A 95 -7.39 2.02 -13.20
C ASN A 95 -7.37 2.22 -11.69
N ALA A 96 -6.46 3.07 -11.20
CA ALA A 96 -6.37 3.39 -9.79
C ALA A 96 -7.68 4.01 -9.29
N SER A 97 -8.28 4.97 -9.98
CA SER A 97 -9.58 5.55 -9.63
C SER A 97 -10.75 4.54 -9.66
N GLU A 98 -10.71 3.51 -10.50
CA GLU A 98 -11.75 2.46 -10.55
C GLU A 98 -11.59 1.47 -9.38
N LEU A 99 -10.35 1.16 -9.01
CA LEU A 99 -9.98 0.18 -7.99
C LEU A 99 -9.78 0.81 -6.61
N SER A 100 -9.69 2.13 -6.55
CA SER A 100 -9.26 2.88 -5.38
C SER A 100 -10.21 2.75 -4.21
N GLY A 101 -9.58 2.77 -3.05
CA GLY A 101 -10.17 2.66 -1.74
C GLY A 101 -9.20 1.87 -0.85
N PRO A 102 -9.54 1.67 0.43
CA PRO A 102 -8.70 0.94 1.38
C PRO A 102 -8.21 -0.46 0.97
N ARG A 103 -8.73 -1.02 -0.12
CA ARG A 103 -8.39 -2.35 -0.65
C ARG A 103 -7.36 -2.34 -1.79
N GLY A 104 -7.14 -1.17 -2.36
CA GLY A 104 -6.19 -0.93 -3.44
C GLY A 104 -5.56 0.43 -3.17
N PRO A 105 -4.68 0.54 -2.14
CA PRO A 105 -3.96 1.77 -1.90
C PRO A 105 -3.03 2.06 -3.07
N ILE A 106 -2.81 3.35 -3.32
CA ILE A 106 -1.89 3.83 -4.35
C ILE A 106 -0.53 4.04 -3.69
N TRP A 107 0.53 3.77 -4.43
CA TRP A 107 1.90 4.14 -4.07
C TRP A 107 2.36 5.30 -4.94
N VAL A 108 2.98 6.33 -4.37
CA VAL A 108 3.51 7.47 -5.14
C VAL A 108 4.96 7.76 -4.75
N GLN A 109 5.83 7.86 -5.74
CA GLN A 109 7.19 8.36 -5.55
C GLN A 109 7.21 9.88 -5.68
N LEU A 110 7.76 10.57 -4.67
CA LEU A 110 7.97 12.03 -4.70
C LEU A 110 9.42 12.42 -4.89
N CYS A 111 10.36 11.57 -4.49
CA CYS A 111 11.79 11.85 -4.62
C CYS A 111 12.41 11.03 -5.74
N TYR A 112 12.99 11.72 -6.73
CA TYR A 112 13.65 11.12 -7.91
C TYR A 112 15.18 11.31 -7.88
N ASP A 113 15.75 11.61 -6.70
CA ASP A 113 17.20 11.71 -6.54
C ASP A 113 17.88 10.38 -6.83
N LYS A 114 18.73 10.37 -7.86
CA LYS A 114 19.48 9.19 -8.31
C LYS A 114 20.38 8.62 -7.22
N ALA A 115 20.86 9.43 -6.28
CA ALA A 115 21.68 8.96 -5.16
C ALA A 115 20.88 8.11 -4.17
N LEU A 116 19.56 8.30 -4.10
CA LEU A 116 18.66 7.57 -3.20
C LEU A 116 17.97 6.38 -3.87
N HIS A 117 18.23 6.13 -5.16
CA HIS A 117 17.56 5.07 -5.93
C HIS A 117 17.67 3.68 -5.28
N TYR A 118 18.85 3.31 -4.75
CA TYR A 118 19.04 2.03 -4.09
C TYR A 118 18.18 1.90 -2.82
N LYS A 119 18.18 2.94 -1.97
CA LYS A 119 17.35 2.98 -0.76
C LYS A 119 15.86 2.91 -1.10
N TYR A 120 15.43 3.60 -2.15
CA TYR A 120 14.05 3.54 -2.63
C TYR A 120 13.68 2.14 -3.15
N ALA A 121 14.59 1.46 -3.86
CA ALA A 121 14.39 0.09 -4.29
C ALA A 121 14.26 -0.87 -3.10
N GLU A 122 15.06 -0.68 -2.03
CA GLU A 122 14.89 -1.45 -0.79
C GLU A 122 13.56 -1.14 -0.10
N LEU A 123 13.17 0.14 -0.01
CA LEU A 123 11.90 0.55 0.59
C LEU A 123 10.69 -0.09 -0.12
N THR A 124 10.67 -0.04 -1.45
CA THR A 124 9.61 -0.66 -2.27
C THR A 124 9.60 -2.18 -2.17
N TYR A 125 10.78 -2.80 -2.10
CA TYR A 125 10.91 -4.25 -1.85
C TYR A 125 10.30 -4.65 -0.51
N TRP A 126 10.63 -3.95 0.58
CA TRP A 126 10.11 -4.25 1.92
C TRP A 126 8.62 -3.94 2.07
N ALA A 127 8.13 -2.93 1.35
CA ALA A 127 6.70 -2.63 1.26
C ALA A 127 5.92 -3.59 0.35
N GLU A 128 6.61 -4.50 -0.34
CA GLU A 128 6.07 -5.45 -1.32
C GLU A 128 5.28 -4.76 -2.46
N VAL A 129 5.77 -3.60 -2.92
CA VAL A 129 5.16 -2.89 -4.04
C VAL A 129 5.36 -3.70 -5.32
N GLY A 130 4.25 -4.00 -6.00
CA GLY A 130 4.22 -4.78 -7.22
C GLY A 130 4.20 -6.30 -7.03
N SER A 131 4.20 -6.79 -5.79
CA SER A 131 3.99 -8.22 -5.51
C SER A 131 2.51 -8.60 -5.66
N THR A 132 2.23 -9.80 -6.18
CA THR A 132 0.86 -10.33 -6.32
C THR A 132 0.15 -10.46 -4.97
N GLU A 133 0.90 -10.74 -3.91
CA GLU A 133 0.41 -10.83 -2.53
C GLU A 133 0.69 -9.56 -1.72
N GLY A 134 1.34 -8.58 -2.36
CA GLY A 134 1.87 -7.41 -1.69
C GLY A 134 0.84 -6.35 -1.32
N SER A 135 1.36 -5.36 -0.60
CA SER A 135 0.61 -4.21 -0.08
C SER A 135 0.02 -3.36 -1.21
N VAL A 136 0.73 -3.24 -2.33
CA VAL A 136 0.35 -2.39 -3.47
C VAL A 136 0.56 -3.16 -4.77
N ASP A 137 -0.47 -3.19 -5.61
CA ASP A 137 -0.38 -3.79 -6.95
C ASP A 137 0.48 -2.92 -7.89
N THR A 138 1.15 -3.51 -8.88
CA THR A 138 2.04 -2.74 -9.79
C THR A 138 1.26 -1.65 -10.52
N ASP A 139 0.01 -1.93 -10.88
CA ASP A 139 -0.88 -0.98 -11.56
C ASP A 139 -1.32 0.19 -10.66
N MET A 140 -1.03 0.13 -9.36
CA MET A 140 -1.34 1.15 -8.37
C MET A 140 -0.10 1.97 -7.95
N ALA A 141 1.07 1.71 -8.55
CA ALA A 141 2.28 2.48 -8.33
C ALA A 141 2.41 3.64 -9.35
N MET A 142 2.56 4.85 -8.85
CA MET A 142 2.69 6.09 -9.62
C MET A 142 4.14 6.59 -9.50
N ASP A 143 4.89 6.46 -10.58
CA ASP A 143 6.34 6.64 -10.66
C ASP A 143 6.75 7.58 -11.82
N ASP A 144 5.87 8.50 -12.19
CA ASP A 144 6.10 9.47 -13.27
C ASP A 144 6.73 10.77 -12.70
N GLU A 145 8.04 10.92 -12.91
CA GLU A 145 8.83 12.09 -12.47
C GLU A 145 8.25 13.40 -13.00
N GLU A 146 7.84 13.46 -14.26
CA GLU A 146 7.30 14.68 -14.87
C GLU A 146 5.96 15.11 -14.24
N LEU A 147 5.22 14.17 -13.66
CA LEU A 147 3.93 14.42 -13.03
C LEU A 147 4.00 14.63 -11.52
N TYR A 148 4.89 13.91 -10.83
CA TYR A 148 4.90 13.81 -9.37
C TYR A 148 6.19 14.28 -8.70
N ASP A 149 7.19 14.75 -9.43
CA ASP A 149 8.26 15.55 -8.83
C ASP A 149 7.70 16.90 -8.36
N LEU A 150 7.40 16.98 -7.06
CA LEU A 150 6.68 18.09 -6.44
C LEU A 150 7.49 18.69 -5.28
N ASP A 151 8.82 18.60 -5.35
CA ASP A 151 9.75 19.14 -4.34
C ASP A 151 9.43 18.63 -2.91
N ASP A 152 9.09 17.34 -2.78
CA ASP A 152 8.69 16.70 -1.52
C ASP A 152 7.48 17.37 -0.80
N ASP A 153 6.65 18.16 -1.51
CA ASP A 153 5.47 18.82 -0.94
C ASP A 153 4.23 17.91 -0.94
N ALA A 154 3.91 17.38 0.24
CA ALA A 154 2.76 16.49 0.46
C ALA A 154 1.40 17.15 0.16
N ASP A 155 1.23 18.45 0.40
CA ASP A 155 -0.03 19.15 0.11
C ASP A 155 -0.21 19.34 -1.40
N ARG A 156 0.88 19.66 -2.12
CA ARG A 156 0.88 19.67 -3.60
C ARG A 156 0.62 18.29 -4.16
N LEU A 157 1.21 17.24 -3.60
CA LEU A 157 0.92 15.86 -3.99
C LEU A 157 -0.57 15.56 -3.84
N ARG A 158 -1.15 15.86 -2.68
CA ARG A 158 -2.60 15.68 -2.45
C ARG A 158 -3.41 16.41 -3.50
N GLN A 159 -3.12 17.69 -3.74
CA GLN A 159 -3.84 18.49 -4.73
C GLN A 159 -3.72 17.90 -6.13
N LYS A 160 -2.51 17.49 -6.54
CA LYS A 160 -2.24 16.89 -7.85
C LYS A 160 -2.99 15.57 -8.03
N LEU A 161 -2.94 14.67 -7.04
CA LEU A 161 -3.65 13.40 -7.06
C LEU A 161 -5.16 13.60 -7.10
N LEU A 162 -5.71 14.55 -6.34
CA LEU A 162 -7.15 14.82 -6.32
C LEU A 162 -7.65 15.53 -7.58
N GLU A 163 -6.82 16.36 -8.20
CA GLU A 163 -7.10 16.94 -9.52
C GLU A 163 -7.14 15.84 -10.59
N ARG A 164 -6.16 14.95 -10.57
CA ARG A 164 -6.01 13.90 -11.59
C ARG A 164 -6.88 12.68 -11.32
N MET A 165 -7.27 12.42 -10.08
CA MET A 165 -8.09 11.27 -9.70
C MET A 165 -9.14 11.67 -8.64
N PRO A 166 -10.15 12.50 -8.97
CA PRO A 166 -11.20 12.86 -8.01
C PRO A 166 -12.00 11.65 -7.48
N GLY A 167 -11.96 10.53 -8.23
CA GLY A 167 -12.60 9.27 -7.86
C GLY A 167 -11.97 8.56 -6.66
N LEU A 168 -10.76 8.92 -6.22
CA LEU A 168 -10.10 8.25 -5.09
C LEU A 168 -10.94 8.30 -3.81
N CYS A 169 -11.52 9.46 -3.54
CA CYS A 169 -12.36 9.72 -2.36
C CYS A 169 -13.83 9.35 -2.56
N ASP A 170 -14.18 8.75 -3.69
CA ASP A 170 -15.57 8.55 -4.10
C ASP A 170 -15.99 7.09 -3.95
N ARG A 171 -15.85 6.57 -2.73
CA ARG A 171 -16.18 5.19 -2.45
C ARG A 171 -17.69 5.05 -2.27
N ARG A 172 -18.27 4.08 -2.99
CA ARG A 172 -19.65 3.65 -2.77
C ARG A 172 -19.71 2.96 -1.42
N ARG A 173 -20.02 3.70 -0.36
CA ARG A 173 -20.18 3.20 1.02
C ARG A 173 -21.29 2.15 1.11
N SER A 174 -21.03 0.93 0.65
CA SER A 174 -21.93 -0.22 0.88
C SER A 174 -22.02 -0.55 2.37
N ASN A 175 -21.00 -0.16 3.15
CA ASN A 175 -20.82 -0.60 4.53
C ASN A 175 -21.31 0.41 5.59
N TYR A 176 -21.60 1.68 5.22
CA TYR A 176 -22.10 2.66 6.20
C TYR A 176 -23.43 2.22 6.84
N ARG A 177 -24.31 1.60 6.05
CA ARG A 177 -25.57 1.04 6.56
C ARG A 177 -25.37 -0.05 7.62
N ARG A 178 -24.22 -0.73 7.66
CA ARG A 178 -23.99 -1.79 8.65
C ARG A 178 -23.48 -1.24 9.98
N ASN A 179 -22.82 -0.08 9.97
CA ASN A 179 -22.21 0.50 11.16
C ASN A 179 -23.06 1.59 11.84
N GLU A 180 -24.01 2.24 11.16
CA GLU A 180 -24.95 3.17 11.82
C GLU A 180 -25.74 2.49 12.94
N GLY A 181 -26.08 1.21 12.80
CA GLY A 181 -26.78 0.44 13.86
C GLY A 181 -25.91 0.02 15.05
N ARG A 182 -24.57 0.13 14.95
CA ARG A 182 -23.61 -0.26 16.00
C ARG A 182 -22.84 0.92 16.60
N ARG A 183 -22.96 2.12 16.06
CA ARG A 183 -22.30 3.31 16.60
C ARG A 183 -22.99 3.72 17.90
N SER A 184 -22.32 3.40 19.00
CA SER A 184 -22.65 3.85 20.36
C SER A 184 -22.90 5.37 20.34
N ARG A 185 -24.00 5.82 20.97
CA ARG A 185 -24.42 7.24 21.07
C ARG A 185 -23.43 8.18 21.81
N ARG A 186 -22.23 7.70 22.13
CA ARG A 186 -21.20 8.56 22.72
C ARG A 186 -20.55 9.34 21.59
N LEU A 187 -20.80 10.64 21.58
CA LEU A 187 -20.11 11.60 20.73
C LEU A 187 -18.65 11.62 21.20
N ASP A 188 -17.76 10.96 20.47
CA ASP A 188 -16.33 11.14 20.66
C ASP A 188 -15.99 12.61 20.29
N PRO A 189 -14.92 13.20 20.85
CA PRO A 189 -14.46 14.52 20.45
C PRO A 189 -14.25 14.57 18.92
N PRO A 190 -14.61 15.68 18.25
CA PRO A 190 -14.55 15.78 16.79
C PRO A 190 -13.15 15.48 16.23
N ASP A 191 -12.10 15.84 16.98
CA ASP A 191 -10.70 15.66 16.59
C ASP A 191 -10.07 14.36 17.11
N SER A 192 -10.86 13.48 17.73
CA SER A 192 -10.34 12.17 18.13
C SER A 192 -10.02 11.31 16.91
N LEU A 193 -8.98 10.48 17.01
CA LEU A 193 -8.61 9.52 15.97
C LEU A 193 -9.80 8.63 15.56
N LYS A 194 -10.61 8.22 16.54
CA LYS A 194 -11.86 7.49 16.32
C LYS A 194 -12.89 8.26 15.50
N SER A 195 -13.05 9.55 15.74
CA SER A 195 -13.92 10.43 14.95
C SER A 195 -13.39 10.54 13.52
N GLN A 196 -12.12 10.90 13.34
CA GLN A 196 -11.49 11.02 12.03
C GLN A 196 -11.56 9.70 11.23
N SER A 197 -11.33 8.57 11.89
CA SER A 197 -11.43 7.24 11.26
C SER A 197 -12.84 6.93 10.74
N GLN A 198 -13.89 7.57 11.26
CA GLN A 198 -15.25 7.42 10.72
C GLN A 198 -15.47 8.22 9.43
N HIS A 199 -14.66 9.26 9.21
CA HIS A 199 -14.73 10.13 8.05
C HIS A 199 -13.80 9.70 6.91
N MET A 200 -12.82 8.84 7.21
CA MET A 200 -11.88 8.28 6.24
C MET A 200 -12.58 7.51 5.11
N GLU A 201 -12.23 7.86 3.87
CA GLU A 201 -12.70 7.19 2.66
C GLU A 201 -11.58 6.53 1.85
N ALA A 202 -10.42 7.16 1.85
CA ALA A 202 -9.28 6.77 1.04
C ALA A 202 -7.99 7.04 1.78
N PHE A 203 -6.92 6.39 1.32
CA PHE A 203 -5.56 6.72 1.69
C PHE A 203 -4.62 6.30 0.56
N PHE A 204 -3.42 6.85 0.57
CA PHE A 204 -2.34 6.44 -0.32
C PHE A 204 -1.01 6.50 0.43
N TYR A 205 -0.07 5.70 -0.06
CA TYR A 205 1.31 5.66 0.37
C TYR A 205 2.14 6.59 -0.49
N PHE A 206 3.11 7.26 0.12
CA PHE A 206 4.09 8.03 -0.63
C PHE A 206 5.45 8.00 0.05
N ALA A 207 6.48 8.14 -0.78
CA ALA A 207 7.88 8.18 -0.37
C ALA A 207 8.53 9.46 -0.92
N ASP A 208 8.72 10.44 -0.03
CA ASP A 208 9.54 11.62 -0.26
C ASP A 208 10.99 11.38 0.19
N ARG A 209 11.86 12.39 0.03
CA ARG A 209 13.27 12.29 0.43
C ARG A 209 13.42 11.83 1.87
N GLU A 210 12.68 12.43 2.81
CA GLU A 210 12.75 12.10 4.24
C GLU A 210 12.41 10.62 4.47
N ALA A 211 11.31 10.15 3.88
CA ALA A 211 10.85 8.78 4.00
C ALA A 211 11.89 7.77 3.48
N ILE A 212 12.54 8.06 2.34
CA ILE A 212 13.58 7.20 1.77
C ILE A 212 14.86 7.21 2.61
N GLU A 213 15.28 8.38 3.08
CA GLU A 213 16.50 8.52 3.88
C GLU A 213 16.39 7.82 5.24
N GLN A 214 15.20 7.90 5.86
CA GLN A 214 14.87 7.35 7.18
C GLN A 214 14.14 6.00 7.14
N GLU A 215 14.01 5.38 5.96
CA GLU A 215 13.50 4.01 5.77
C GLU A 215 12.06 3.77 6.28
N PHE A 216 11.17 4.75 6.10
CA PHE A 216 9.74 4.61 6.39
C PHE A 216 8.88 4.97 5.18
N VAL A 217 7.57 4.71 5.27
CA VAL A 217 6.58 5.12 4.27
C VAL A 217 5.58 6.08 4.92
N LYS A 218 5.23 7.17 4.21
CA LYS A 218 4.19 8.08 4.66
C LYS A 218 2.83 7.62 4.14
N VAL A 219 1.82 7.64 5.00
CA VAL A 219 0.44 7.30 4.67
C VAL A 219 -0.42 8.54 4.85
N MET A 220 -1.03 9.02 3.77
CA MET A 220 -1.98 10.14 3.84
C MET A 220 -3.41 9.62 3.87
N TRP A 221 -4.16 9.99 4.91
CA TRP A 221 -5.54 9.58 5.12
C TRP A 221 -6.49 10.70 4.68
N LEU A 222 -7.46 10.37 3.83
CA LEU A 222 -8.38 11.35 3.24
C LEU A 222 -9.84 11.07 3.59
N ASP A 223 -10.62 12.14 3.75
CA ASP A 223 -12.07 12.07 3.82
C ASP A 223 -12.73 11.98 2.43
N ALA A 224 -14.06 11.98 2.40
CA ALA A 224 -14.85 11.93 1.16
C ALA A 224 -14.71 13.17 0.25
N HIS A 225 -14.17 14.26 0.77
CA HIS A 225 -13.95 15.53 0.07
C HIS A 225 -12.49 15.69 -0.35
N GLY A 226 -11.62 14.75 0.00
CA GLY A 226 -10.18 14.83 -0.25
C GLY A 226 -9.44 15.72 0.75
N ASN A 227 -10.06 16.08 1.88
CA ASN A 227 -9.33 16.74 2.95
C ASN A 227 -8.41 15.73 3.62
N CYS A 228 -7.18 16.15 3.93
CA CYS A 228 -6.27 15.35 4.72
C CYS A 228 -6.76 15.29 6.17
N LEU A 229 -7.02 14.09 6.65
CA LEU A 229 -7.37 13.81 8.04
C LEU A 229 -6.11 13.68 8.89
N LEU A 230 -5.12 12.96 8.37
CA LEU A 230 -3.89 12.62 9.07
C LEU A 230 -2.81 12.21 8.06
N ILE A 231 -1.55 12.42 8.42
CA ILE A 231 -0.39 11.78 7.78
C ILE A 231 0.34 10.98 8.85
N THR A 232 0.61 9.70 8.59
CA THR A 232 1.35 8.83 9.52
C THR A 232 2.59 8.26 8.86
N LYS A 233 3.63 7.99 9.66
CA LYS A 233 4.82 7.25 9.25
C LYS A 233 4.65 5.79 9.67
N MET A 234 4.97 4.86 8.78
CA MET A 234 4.87 3.42 9.02
C MET A 234 6.13 2.73 8.49
N ALA A 235 6.55 1.66 9.15
CA ALA A 235 7.64 0.86 8.62
C ALA A 235 7.16 0.10 7.36
N PRO A 236 8.01 -0.10 6.34
CA PRO A 236 7.57 -0.67 5.06
C PRO A 236 6.98 -2.08 5.22
N ASN A 237 7.54 -2.90 6.11
CA ASN A 237 7.06 -4.25 6.40
C ASN A 237 5.71 -4.30 7.14
N GLU A 238 5.26 -3.20 7.76
CA GLU A 238 3.95 -3.13 8.42
C GLU A 238 2.81 -2.91 7.43
N LEU A 239 3.13 -2.42 6.23
CA LEU A 239 2.14 -2.27 5.16
C LEU A 239 1.63 -3.64 4.69
N THR A 240 2.48 -4.66 4.80
CA THR A 240 2.14 -6.04 4.47
C THR A 240 1.04 -6.54 5.39
N GLY A 241 -0.13 -6.82 4.81
CA GLY A 241 -1.31 -7.26 5.54
C GLY A 241 -2.33 -6.16 5.83
N MET A 242 -1.94 -4.87 5.87
CA MET A 242 -2.91 -3.76 6.05
C MET A 242 -4.02 -3.81 5.01
N ARG A 243 -3.66 -4.09 3.74
CA ARG A 243 -4.61 -4.27 2.64
C ARG A 243 -5.71 -5.28 3.02
N CYS A 244 -5.33 -6.46 3.49
CA CYS A 244 -6.25 -7.52 3.92
C CYS A 244 -7.06 -7.12 5.14
N MET A 245 -6.46 -6.42 6.12
CA MET A 245 -7.17 -5.96 7.30
C MET A 245 -8.32 -5.00 6.94
N PHE A 246 -8.11 -4.08 5.99
CA PHE A 246 -9.19 -3.21 5.50
C PHE A 246 -10.31 -3.97 4.77
N HIS A 247 -10.05 -5.19 4.25
CA HIS A 247 -11.13 -6.05 3.76
C HIS A 247 -12.05 -6.52 4.87
N ASP A 248 -11.48 -6.77 6.06
CA ASP A 248 -12.17 -7.31 7.24
C ASP A 248 -12.79 -6.24 8.15
N GLY A 249 -12.67 -4.97 7.76
CA GLY A 249 -13.27 -3.84 8.46
C GLY A 249 -12.35 -3.15 9.46
N TYR A 250 -11.04 -3.40 9.36
CA TYR A 250 -10.00 -2.66 10.08
C TYR A 250 -10.10 -1.17 9.76
N THR A 251 -9.91 -0.36 10.79
CA THR A 251 -10.14 1.08 10.77
C THR A 251 -8.82 1.84 10.70
N MET A 252 -8.88 3.11 10.31
CA MET A 252 -7.73 4.00 10.39
C MET A 252 -7.25 4.14 11.84
N GLU A 253 -8.17 4.18 12.81
CA GLU A 253 -7.82 4.21 14.23
C GLU A 253 -6.97 3.00 14.62
N GLU A 254 -7.39 1.79 14.27
CA GLU A 254 -6.62 0.57 14.58
C GLU A 254 -5.27 0.58 13.86
N ALA A 255 -5.22 0.95 12.57
CA ALA A 255 -3.97 1.02 11.81
C ALA A 255 -2.95 1.98 12.44
N VAL A 256 -3.40 3.14 12.89
CA VAL A 256 -2.53 4.16 13.49
C VAL A 256 -2.08 3.75 14.88
N LEU A 257 -2.93 3.08 15.68
CA LEU A 257 -2.57 2.63 17.02
C LEU A 257 -1.67 1.39 17.03
N ASP A 258 -1.81 0.49 16.05
CA ASP A 258 -1.04 -0.75 15.99
C ASP A 258 0.31 -0.57 15.26
N HIS A 259 0.39 0.37 14.31
CA HIS A 259 1.54 0.50 13.39
C HIS A 259 2.06 1.94 13.21
N GLY A 260 1.44 2.94 13.85
CA GLY A 260 1.92 4.31 13.74
C GLY A 260 3.25 4.47 14.46
N ILE A 261 4.29 4.92 13.75
CA ILE A 261 5.48 5.47 14.40
C ILE A 261 5.05 6.81 15.01
N HIS A 262 4.84 6.80 16.33
CA HIS A 262 4.62 8.03 17.07
C HIS A 262 5.97 8.72 17.22
N ASP A 263 6.09 9.96 16.74
CA ASP A 263 7.21 10.87 17.05
C ASP A 263 7.11 11.26 18.55
N SER A 264 7.23 10.26 19.45
CA SER A 264 7.24 10.46 20.89
C SER A 264 8.57 10.99 21.40
N ASP A 265 9.46 11.48 20.53
CA ASP A 265 10.62 12.30 20.88
C ASP A 265 10.23 13.73 21.31
N LYS A 266 9.05 13.89 21.93
CA LYS A 266 8.93 14.89 22.99
C LYS A 266 9.66 14.30 24.18
N ASP A 267 10.97 14.46 24.13
CA ASP A 267 11.82 14.90 25.23
C ASP A 267 10.99 15.04 26.52
N ASP A 268 10.80 13.90 27.21
CA ASP A 268 10.41 13.87 28.62
C ASP A 268 11.63 14.45 29.33
N GLY A 269 11.79 15.77 29.22
CA GLY A 269 12.81 16.52 29.93
C GLY A 269 12.67 16.13 31.39
N ASP A 270 13.77 15.59 31.91
CA ASP A 270 13.95 15.21 33.29
C ASP A 270 13.27 16.24 34.20
N ASP A 271 12.10 15.88 34.74
CA ASP A 271 11.54 16.49 35.96
C ASP A 271 12.39 15.99 37.14
N ASP A 272 13.68 16.36 37.11
CA ASP A 272 14.53 16.45 38.29
C ASP A 272 14.16 17.75 39.00
N ASP A 273 13.21 17.69 39.94
CA ASP A 273 13.09 18.67 41.02
C ASP A 273 12.55 17.95 42.28
N ASP A 274 13.52 17.34 42.97
CA ASP A 274 13.83 17.44 44.39
C ASP A 274 12.69 17.61 45.43
N ASP A 275 12.86 16.79 46.47
CA ASP A 275 12.16 16.75 47.75
C ASP A 275 12.04 18.12 48.46
N GLU A 276 10.87 18.41 49.04
CA GLU A 276 10.85 19.06 50.37
C GLU A 276 9.63 18.69 51.23
N GLU A 277 9.95 18.40 52.49
CA GLU A 277 9.11 17.86 53.56
C GLU A 277 7.98 18.80 54.05
N GLY A 278 6.91 18.21 54.59
CA GLY A 278 6.34 18.73 55.85
C GLY A 278 4.83 19.02 55.96
N SER A 279 4.07 17.99 56.42
CA SER A 279 2.94 18.09 57.37
C SER A 279 1.58 18.72 56.93
N PRO A 280 0.49 18.61 57.72
CA PRO A 280 -0.14 17.40 58.27
C PRO A 280 -1.67 17.29 58.01
N LYS A 281 -2.14 16.03 57.95
CA LYS A 281 -3.48 15.48 58.25
C LYS A 281 -4.67 16.45 58.48
N GLN A 282 -5.67 16.37 57.58
CA GLN A 282 -7.08 16.52 57.96
C GLN A 282 -7.94 15.35 57.47
N LYS A 283 -8.64 14.73 58.42
CA LYS A 283 -9.60 13.64 58.25
C LYS A 283 -10.93 14.19 57.74
N GLY A 284 -11.38 13.74 56.58
CA GLY A 284 -12.75 13.94 56.08
C GLY A 284 -13.33 12.63 55.54
N LYS A 285 -14.06 11.89 56.38
CA LYS A 285 -14.83 10.70 55.98
C LYS A 285 -15.96 11.11 55.02
N ARG A 286 -15.97 10.57 53.79
CA ARG A 286 -17.19 10.32 53.02
C ARG A 286 -17.14 8.91 52.44
N LYS A 287 -18.11 8.09 52.87
CA LYS A 287 -18.40 6.77 52.31
C LYS A 287 -19.06 6.98 50.94
N ALA A 288 -18.52 6.36 49.91
CA ALA A 288 -19.21 6.09 48.66
C ALA A 288 -19.13 4.58 48.43
N ASP A 289 -20.27 3.98 48.12
CA ASP A 289 -20.45 2.56 47.91
C ASP A 289 -19.69 2.06 46.67
N PRO A 290 -19.17 0.83 46.66
CA PRO A 290 -18.45 0.29 45.51
C PRO A 290 -19.43 -0.21 44.43
N ASP A 291 -19.34 0.37 43.24
CA ASP A 291 -19.94 -0.20 42.03
C ASP A 291 -19.28 -1.55 41.66
N PRO A 292 -20.05 -2.53 41.17
CA PRO A 292 -19.54 -3.85 40.82
C PRO A 292 -18.68 -3.81 39.54
N PRO A 293 -17.63 -4.65 39.45
CA PRO A 293 -16.73 -4.67 38.31
C PRO A 293 -17.43 -5.24 37.06
N SER A 294 -17.47 -4.44 35.99
CA SER A 294 -18.01 -4.88 34.70
C SER A 294 -17.01 -5.76 33.94
N GLU A 295 -17.15 -7.07 34.05
CA GLU A 295 -16.27 -8.10 33.46
C GLU A 295 -16.37 -8.31 31.93
N LYS A 296 -17.03 -7.41 31.18
CA LYS A 296 -17.38 -7.70 29.77
C LYS A 296 -16.47 -7.06 28.71
N SER A 297 -15.50 -6.22 29.08
CA SER A 297 -14.61 -5.53 28.12
C SER A 297 -13.36 -6.35 27.72
N SER A 298 -12.88 -7.25 28.59
CA SER A 298 -11.64 -8.01 28.37
C SER A 298 -11.78 -9.20 27.40
N LYS A 299 -13.00 -9.67 27.13
CA LYS A 299 -13.23 -10.86 26.27
C LYS A 299 -13.09 -10.56 24.77
N THR A 300 -13.39 -9.35 24.32
CA THR A 300 -13.35 -9.01 22.89
C THR A 300 -11.91 -8.75 22.41
N ARG A 301 -11.08 -8.09 23.24
CA ARG A 301 -9.66 -7.80 22.93
C ARG A 301 -8.81 -9.08 22.86
N ARG A 302 -9.09 -10.08 23.71
CA ARG A 302 -8.48 -11.43 23.60
C ARG A 302 -8.86 -12.17 22.32
N GLY A 303 -10.07 -11.95 21.79
CA GLY A 303 -10.55 -12.64 20.59
C GLY A 303 -9.89 -12.16 19.29
N ILE A 304 -9.59 -10.86 19.18
CA ILE A 304 -8.95 -10.27 17.99
C ILE A 304 -7.45 -10.56 17.99
N ASN A 305 -6.76 -10.37 19.12
CA ASN A 305 -5.34 -10.70 19.23
C ASN A 305 -5.08 -12.20 19.01
N LYS A 306 -6.01 -13.08 19.45
CA LYS A 306 -5.90 -14.52 19.18
C LYS A 306 -6.05 -14.83 17.69
N LYS A 307 -6.96 -14.19 16.95
CA LYS A 307 -7.12 -14.43 15.50
C LYS A 307 -5.91 -13.97 14.69
N SER A 308 -5.29 -12.84 15.06
CA SER A 308 -4.05 -12.37 14.43
C SER A 308 -2.87 -13.31 14.71
N ALA A 309 -2.73 -13.75 15.97
CA ALA A 309 -1.70 -14.73 16.34
C ALA A 309 -1.91 -16.11 15.69
N ASP A 310 -3.15 -16.60 15.63
CA ASP A 310 -3.50 -17.87 14.98
C ASP A 310 -3.25 -17.80 13.46
N TYR A 311 -3.50 -16.65 12.83
CA TYR A 311 -3.19 -16.42 11.41
C TYR A 311 -1.67 -16.42 11.15
N LYS A 312 -0.91 -15.70 11.98
CA LYS A 312 0.57 -15.68 11.91
C LYS A 312 1.17 -17.08 12.12
N ALA A 313 0.69 -17.81 13.11
CA ALA A 313 1.16 -19.17 13.39
C ALA A 313 0.78 -20.17 12.27
N GLY A 314 -0.41 -20.04 11.68
CA GLY A 314 -0.81 -20.85 10.53
C GLY A 314 0.04 -20.58 9.28
N TYR A 315 0.41 -19.32 9.07
CA TYR A 315 1.29 -18.91 7.98
C TYR A 315 2.72 -19.45 8.16
N GLU A 316 3.30 -19.29 9.36
CA GLU A 316 4.64 -19.81 9.69
C GLU A 316 4.69 -21.36 9.62
N ALA A 317 3.64 -22.07 10.06
CA ALA A 317 3.58 -23.52 9.97
C ALA A 317 3.46 -24.05 8.53
N GLY A 318 2.74 -23.33 7.66
CA GLY A 318 2.65 -23.67 6.23
C GLY A 318 3.99 -23.49 5.51
N TYR A 319 4.78 -22.49 5.92
CA TYR A 319 6.12 -22.23 5.41
C TYR A 319 7.10 -23.37 5.73
N ASP A 320 7.13 -23.85 6.98
CA ASP A 320 8.03 -24.93 7.41
C ASP A 320 7.70 -26.29 6.78
N ALA A 321 6.42 -26.57 6.55
CA ALA A 321 5.98 -27.80 5.88
C ALA A 321 6.39 -27.82 4.40
N GLY A 322 6.15 -26.71 3.67
CA GLY A 322 6.55 -26.58 2.27
C GLY A 322 8.07 -26.64 2.07
N LEU A 323 8.84 -26.11 3.02
CA LEU A 323 10.31 -26.18 2.99
C LEU A 323 10.82 -27.62 3.14
N LYS A 324 10.24 -28.42 4.04
CA LYS A 324 10.63 -29.82 4.26
C LYS A 324 10.27 -30.71 3.07
N ASP A 325 9.10 -30.52 2.50
CA ASP A 325 8.65 -31.29 1.34
C ASP A 325 9.50 -30.97 0.09
N GLY A 326 9.89 -29.70 -0.08
CA GLY A 326 10.80 -29.29 -1.16
C GLY A 326 12.22 -29.86 -1.02
N VAL A 327 12.76 -29.89 0.20
CA VAL A 327 14.08 -30.47 0.49
C VAL A 327 14.06 -32.00 0.31
N GLN A 328 13.02 -32.69 0.76
CA GLN A 328 12.88 -34.14 0.59
C GLN A 328 12.77 -34.53 -0.90
N ALA A 329 11.99 -33.78 -1.68
CA ALA A 329 11.86 -34.04 -3.13
C ALA A 329 13.19 -33.87 -3.90
N MET A 330 14.06 -32.95 -3.44
CA MET A 330 15.42 -32.78 -4.00
C MET A 330 16.37 -33.90 -3.60
N GLN A 331 16.21 -34.48 -2.40
CA GLN A 331 17.02 -35.60 -1.94
C GLN A 331 16.59 -36.92 -2.63
N ASP A 332 15.29 -37.11 -2.84
CA ASP A 332 14.74 -38.31 -3.48
C ASP A 332 15.08 -38.38 -4.98
N THR A 333 15.36 -37.25 -5.63
CA THR A 333 15.76 -37.18 -7.04
C THR A 333 17.26 -37.40 -7.28
N GLN A 334 18.07 -37.49 -6.23
CA GLN A 334 19.52 -37.71 -6.32
C GLN A 334 19.95 -39.20 -6.29
N TYR A 335 19.02 -40.13 -6.09
CA TYR A 335 19.31 -41.56 -5.92
C TYR A 335 18.73 -42.48 -7.01
N ASP A 336 18.61 -42.00 -8.25
CA ASP A 336 18.44 -42.91 -9.39
C ASP A 336 19.81 -43.17 -10.05
N ASP A 337 20.26 -44.43 -9.91
CA ASP A 337 21.48 -45.02 -10.47
C ASP A 337 21.48 -44.93 -12.01
N GLY A 338 21.92 -43.79 -12.53
CA GLY A 338 21.96 -43.57 -13.97
C GLY A 338 22.49 -42.19 -14.34
N GLY A 339 23.78 -41.97 -14.04
CA GLY A 339 24.47 -40.70 -14.21
C GLY A 339 24.14 -39.95 -15.50
N THR A 340 23.38 -38.87 -15.35
CA THR A 340 23.47 -37.70 -16.22
C THR A 340 23.55 -36.49 -15.31
N MET A 341 24.73 -35.85 -15.31
CA MET A 341 25.00 -34.65 -14.55
C MET A 341 24.03 -33.56 -15.04
N MET A 342 23.15 -33.06 -14.17
CA MET A 342 22.25 -31.97 -14.54
C MET A 342 23.07 -30.77 -15.00
N ASP A 343 22.67 -30.20 -16.13
CA ASP A 343 23.20 -28.96 -16.67
C ASP A 343 23.00 -27.84 -15.63
N ALA A 344 24.04 -27.06 -15.35
CA ALA A 344 24.00 -25.95 -14.39
C ALA A 344 22.89 -24.93 -14.75
N SER A 345 22.52 -24.87 -16.03
CA SER A 345 21.38 -24.09 -16.52
C SER A 345 20.03 -24.51 -15.91
N ALA A 346 19.83 -25.80 -15.60
CA ALA A 346 18.60 -26.31 -14.99
C ALA A 346 18.49 -25.95 -13.50
N ILE A 347 19.61 -25.89 -12.79
CA ILE A 347 19.67 -25.45 -11.39
C ILE A 347 19.37 -23.95 -11.30
N VAL A 348 19.94 -23.15 -12.19
CA VAL A 348 19.64 -21.71 -12.29
C VAL A 348 18.18 -21.49 -12.69
N ALA A 349 17.63 -22.27 -13.62
CA ALA A 349 16.22 -22.21 -14.00
C ALA A 349 15.26 -22.62 -12.86
N ALA A 350 15.63 -23.61 -12.04
CA ALA A 350 14.86 -24.04 -10.87
C ALA A 350 14.87 -22.98 -9.76
N LEU A 351 16.02 -22.35 -9.48
CA LEU A 351 16.13 -21.26 -8.50
C LEU A 351 15.41 -19.98 -8.97
N SER A 352 15.32 -19.77 -10.29
CA SER A 352 14.60 -18.63 -10.91
C SER A 352 13.07 -18.84 -10.99
N CYS A 353 12.59 -20.07 -10.77
CA CYS A 353 11.18 -20.45 -10.86
C CYS A 353 10.55 -20.79 -9.48
N GLY A 354 10.82 -19.98 -8.45
CA GLY A 354 9.92 -19.83 -7.30
C GLY A 354 9.96 -20.88 -6.18
N HIS A 355 9.98 -20.36 -4.94
CA HIS A 355 9.77 -21.01 -3.62
C HIS A 355 10.99 -21.39 -2.77
N PHE A 356 12.10 -20.66 -2.87
CA PHE A 356 13.12 -20.72 -1.81
C PHE A 356 13.68 -19.33 -1.49
N LYS A 357 13.43 -18.83 -0.27
CA LYS A 357 14.05 -17.63 0.32
C LYS A 357 14.84 -18.04 1.57
N PRO A 358 16.15 -18.33 1.50
CA PRO A 358 16.92 -18.66 2.70
C PRO A 358 17.17 -17.39 3.53
N SER A 359 17.07 -17.55 4.86
CA SER A 359 17.45 -16.52 5.84
C SER A 359 18.95 -16.19 5.73
N ARG A 360 19.37 -15.05 6.30
CA ARG A 360 20.76 -14.57 6.25
C ARG A 360 21.77 -15.59 6.83
N SER A 361 21.37 -16.42 7.80
CA SER A 361 22.21 -17.50 8.37
C SER A 361 22.30 -18.72 7.46
N ALA A 362 21.20 -19.09 6.79
CA ALA A 362 21.18 -20.23 5.86
C ALA A 362 22.05 -19.99 4.61
N LYS A 363 22.30 -18.72 4.24
CA LYS A 363 23.19 -18.36 3.12
C LYS A 363 24.68 -18.58 3.45
N SER A 364 25.12 -18.37 4.70
CA SER A 364 26.51 -18.63 5.08
C SER A 364 26.81 -20.12 5.23
N ASP A 365 25.83 -20.88 5.71
CA ASP A 365 25.98 -22.32 5.91
C ASP A 365 25.94 -23.07 4.57
N PHE A 366 25.08 -22.65 3.63
CA PHE A 366 25.03 -23.21 2.28
C PHE A 366 26.31 -22.96 1.47
N ALA A 367 26.94 -21.79 1.63
CA ALA A 367 28.22 -21.49 0.99
C ALA A 367 29.36 -22.35 1.58
N ASN A 368 29.35 -22.58 2.90
CA ASN A 368 30.34 -23.43 3.57
C ASN A 368 30.17 -24.92 3.21
N ASP A 369 28.93 -25.40 3.08
CA ASP A 369 28.65 -26.79 2.71
C ASP A 369 28.99 -27.08 1.23
N LEU A 370 28.82 -26.10 0.33
CA LEU A 370 29.23 -26.23 -1.07
C LEU A 370 30.76 -26.38 -1.23
N PHE A 371 31.55 -25.79 -0.33
CA PHE A 371 33.01 -25.92 -0.31
C PHE A 371 33.52 -27.22 0.32
N LEU A 372 32.71 -27.90 1.14
CA LEU A 372 33.09 -29.17 1.78
C LEU A 372 32.88 -30.40 0.88
N VAL A 373 32.10 -30.29 -0.20
CA VAL A 373 31.73 -31.42 -1.05
C VAL A 373 32.68 -31.63 -2.24
N ASN A 374 33.60 -30.70 -2.55
CA ASN A 374 34.55 -30.90 -3.64
C ASN A 374 35.92 -30.22 -3.42
N PRO A 375 36.97 -30.96 -2.98
CA PRO A 375 38.27 -30.37 -2.67
C PRO A 375 39.15 -30.07 -3.89
N ASN A 376 38.68 -30.24 -5.14
CA ASN A 376 39.43 -29.87 -6.34
C ASN A 376 38.50 -29.51 -7.52
N PRO A 377 38.27 -28.22 -7.82
CA PRO A 377 37.64 -27.85 -9.08
C PRO A 377 38.67 -27.86 -10.22
N PRO A 378 38.32 -28.36 -11.42
CA PRO A 378 39.15 -28.15 -12.59
C PRO A 378 38.99 -26.70 -13.06
N ASP A 379 40.13 -26.03 -13.22
CA ASP A 379 40.33 -24.78 -13.96
C ASP A 379 39.61 -23.53 -13.41
N ALA A 380 40.40 -22.64 -12.80
CA ALA A 380 39.97 -21.36 -12.23
C ALA A 380 39.26 -20.43 -13.24
N ARG A 381 39.36 -20.72 -14.53
CA ARG A 381 38.68 -19.99 -15.61
C ARG A 381 37.18 -20.27 -15.71
N VAL A 382 36.73 -21.48 -15.32
CA VAL A 382 35.30 -21.84 -15.37
C VAL A 382 34.55 -21.25 -14.17
N ALA A 383 35.21 -21.21 -13.00
CA ALA A 383 34.67 -20.54 -11.81
C ALA A 383 34.51 -19.02 -12.02
N GLY A 384 35.42 -18.38 -12.76
CA GLY A 384 35.31 -16.97 -13.12
C GLY A 384 34.13 -16.66 -14.06
N ALA A 385 33.88 -17.52 -15.05
CA ALA A 385 32.78 -17.33 -16.00
C ALA A 385 31.39 -17.52 -15.35
N LEU A 386 31.26 -18.48 -14.43
CA LEU A 386 30.03 -18.67 -13.65
C LEU A 386 29.75 -17.51 -12.69
N LEU A 387 30.79 -16.88 -12.13
CA LEU A 387 30.67 -15.68 -11.30
C LEU A 387 30.27 -14.44 -12.14
N GLU A 388 30.79 -14.28 -13.36
CA GLU A 388 30.39 -13.20 -14.27
C GLU A 388 28.92 -13.33 -14.71
N GLU A 389 28.44 -14.55 -15.01
CA GLU A 389 27.03 -14.76 -15.38
C GLU A 389 26.07 -14.55 -14.19
N LEU A 390 26.45 -14.96 -12.99
CA LEU A 390 25.67 -14.71 -11.76
C LEU A 390 25.62 -13.22 -11.40
N VAL A 391 26.68 -12.46 -11.66
CA VAL A 391 26.73 -11.00 -11.43
C VAL A 391 25.92 -10.25 -12.50
N LEU A 392 25.98 -10.66 -13.77
CA LEU A 392 25.26 -10.02 -14.87
C LEU A 392 23.74 -10.28 -14.83
N SER A 393 23.31 -11.42 -14.30
CA SER A 393 21.88 -11.72 -14.14
C SER A 393 21.26 -11.08 -12.88
N SER A 394 22.07 -10.52 -11.96
CA SER A 394 21.60 -10.12 -10.63
C SER A 394 21.89 -8.66 -10.23
N CYS A 395 22.72 -7.89 -10.95
CA CYS A 395 23.05 -6.52 -10.52
C CYS A 395 23.28 -5.55 -11.70
N SER A 396 22.37 -4.57 -11.86
CA SER A 396 22.75 -3.23 -12.31
C SER A 396 23.56 -2.56 -11.18
N GLY A 397 24.87 -2.79 -11.17
CA GLY A 397 25.80 -2.17 -10.23
C GLY A 397 27.25 -2.33 -10.70
N LEU A 398 27.83 -1.24 -11.20
CA LEU A 398 29.26 -1.15 -11.53
C LEU A 398 30.12 -1.29 -10.26
N ILE A 399 31.14 -2.14 -10.30
CA ILE A 399 32.25 -2.14 -9.35
C ILE A 399 33.49 -1.58 -10.08
N CYS A 400 34.01 -0.44 -9.61
CA CYS A 400 35.37 -0.02 -9.92
C CYS A 400 36.34 -0.81 -9.06
N VAL A 401 37.33 -1.45 -9.69
CA VAL A 401 38.44 -2.14 -9.02
C VAL A 401 39.64 -1.19 -8.95
N HIS A 402 40.23 -1.05 -7.76
CA HIS A 402 41.54 -0.43 -7.55
C HIS A 402 42.62 -1.49 -7.38
#